data_AF-A0A091FC26-F1
#
_entry.id   AF-A0A091FC26-F1
#
_cell.length_a   1.000
_cell.length_b   1.000
_cell.length_c   1.000
_cell.angle_alpha   90.00
_cell.angle_beta   90.00
_cell.angle_gamma   90.00
#
_symmetry.space_group_name_H-M   'P 1'
#
loop_
_entity.id
_entity.type
_entity.pdbx_description
1 polymer ?
#
loop_
_entity_poly.entity_id
_entity_poly.type
_entity_poly.pdbx_seq_one_letter_code
_entity_poly.pdbx_strand_id
1 'polypeptide(L)'
;MMLLPVLILLRYPVDRLDYDLWWQMTLGKYYLSHHTLIIDHSIFSWTPADPTWVYNKWFGAGLDSFVPAREVSFLKKYRLEGPIFNDYVIGGYLIWDLYPDYKIFIDPRFMPFSKQVAADYWAFTGNPVTSETLQRFNKKYPFKIAIIHYRELPLIFDFLRAGGEWRLLYFEQNAAILIHKSLLSTIPPEISSVDLGPSRFQKVRNPEVLLNVFTLYVNLDPNAGRVIYDIYKKNISDCYKLKKDHLQTMEDDIRQKEHELQFMINGQTLPANR
;
A
#
# COMPACT_ATOMS: atom_id res chain seq x y z
N MET A 1 3.82 40.47 -11.84
CA MET A 1 2.91 39.31 -11.65
C MET A 1 3.59 38.06 -11.06
N MET A 2 4.87 38.07 -10.65
CA MET A 2 5.53 36.91 -10.01
C MET A 2 5.36 36.82 -8.48
N LEU A 3 4.74 37.81 -7.83
CA LEU A 3 4.60 37.84 -6.36
C LEU A 3 3.43 37.00 -5.84
N LEU A 4 2.39 36.79 -6.66
CA LEU A 4 1.20 36.07 -6.24
C LEU A 4 1.47 34.58 -5.93
N PRO A 5 2.23 33.81 -6.76
CA PRO A 5 2.55 32.42 -6.45
C PRO A 5 3.39 32.29 -5.17
N VAL A 6 4.33 33.21 -4.96
CA VAL A 6 5.22 33.22 -3.79
C VAL A 6 4.43 33.55 -2.51
N LEU A 7 3.51 34.52 -2.57
CA LEU A 7 2.64 34.85 -1.45
C LEU A 7 1.65 33.72 -1.13
N ILE A 8 1.17 32.99 -2.14
CA ILE A 8 0.33 31.80 -1.95
C ILE A 8 1.14 30.70 -1.24
N LEU A 9 2.36 30.41 -1.68
CA LEU A 9 3.23 29.40 -1.06
C LEU A 9 3.67 29.76 0.38
N LEU A 10 3.84 31.06 0.67
CA LEU A 10 4.18 31.53 2.03
C LEU A 10 2.98 31.53 2.97
N ARG A 11 1.77 31.77 2.46
CA ARG A 11 0.54 31.83 3.25
C ARG A 11 -0.13 30.47 3.44
N TYR A 12 0.11 29.55 2.51
CA TYR A 12 -0.32 28.16 2.54
C TYR A 12 0.93 27.27 2.46
N PRO A 13 1.72 27.18 3.56
CA PRO A 13 2.85 26.26 3.59
C PRO A 13 2.34 24.85 3.25
N VAL A 14 3.00 24.20 2.30
CA VAL A 14 2.69 22.82 1.91
C VAL A 14 2.89 21.94 3.14
N ASP A 15 1.80 21.47 3.73
CA ASP A 15 1.88 20.44 4.76
C ASP A 15 2.53 19.21 4.12
N ARG A 16 3.60 18.69 4.74
CA ARG A 16 4.32 17.49 4.28
C ARG A 16 3.45 16.21 4.27
N LEU A 17 2.17 16.35 4.61
CA LEU A 17 1.15 15.31 4.68
C LEU A 17 -0.06 15.62 3.78
N ASP A 18 0.08 16.47 2.75
CA ASP A 18 -0.99 16.68 1.79
C ASP A 18 -1.10 15.48 0.82
N TYR A 19 -2.01 14.56 1.13
CA TYR A 19 -2.33 13.39 0.31
C TYR A 19 -3.20 13.71 -0.91
N ASP A 20 -3.67 14.96 -1.06
CA ASP A 20 -4.71 15.30 -2.03
C ASP A 20 -4.17 15.64 -3.42
N LEU A 21 -2.86 15.79 -3.63
CA LEU A 21 -2.30 16.19 -4.94
C LEU A 21 -2.86 15.36 -6.10
N TRP A 22 -2.89 14.04 -5.94
CA TRP A 22 -3.27 13.14 -7.03
C TRP A 22 -4.78 13.21 -7.33
N TRP A 23 -5.58 13.41 -6.29
CA TRP A 23 -6.99 13.72 -6.46
C TRP A 23 -7.19 15.02 -7.26
N GLN A 24 -6.39 16.05 -6.99
CA GLN A 24 -6.47 17.32 -7.70
C GLN A 24 -6.05 17.17 -9.17
N MET A 25 -5.02 16.38 -9.45
CA MET A 25 -4.63 16.07 -10.82
C MET A 25 -5.76 15.34 -11.56
N THR A 26 -6.44 14.40 -10.90
CA THR A 26 -7.61 13.68 -11.45
C THR A 26 -8.73 14.64 -11.81
N LEU A 27 -9.08 15.54 -10.89
CA LEU A 27 -10.07 16.57 -11.13
C LEU A 27 -9.71 17.45 -12.32
N GLY A 28 -8.47 17.93 -12.40
CA GLY A 28 -8.00 18.71 -13.53
C GLY A 28 -8.18 17.98 -14.86
N LYS A 29 -7.78 16.71 -14.92
CA LYS A 29 -7.97 15.87 -16.12
C LYS A 29 -9.45 15.68 -16.47
N TYR A 30 -10.31 15.46 -15.47
CA TYR A 30 -11.75 15.30 -15.68
C TYR A 30 -12.39 16.61 -16.20
N TYR A 31 -12.11 17.74 -15.55
CA TYR A 31 -12.63 19.05 -15.95
C TYR A 31 -12.25 19.40 -17.38
N LEU A 32 -11.01 19.15 -17.77
CA LEU A 32 -10.53 19.39 -19.13
C LEU A 32 -11.19 18.48 -20.17
N SER A 33 -11.39 17.20 -19.83
CA SER A 33 -11.97 16.22 -20.76
C SER A 33 -13.48 16.31 -20.90
N HIS A 34 -14.19 16.80 -19.89
CA HIS A 34 -15.66 16.81 -19.85
C HIS A 34 -16.27 18.22 -19.91
N HIS A 35 -15.45 19.27 -19.96
CA HIS A 35 -15.88 20.68 -20.00
C HIS A 35 -16.89 21.06 -18.90
N THR A 36 -16.71 20.50 -17.70
CA THR A 36 -17.57 20.74 -16.53
C THR A 36 -16.72 20.89 -15.27
N LEU A 37 -17.19 21.69 -14.31
CA LEU A 37 -16.63 21.78 -12.95
C LEU A 37 -17.44 20.96 -11.93
N ILE A 38 -18.53 20.34 -12.38
CA ILE A 38 -19.38 19.46 -11.58
C ILE A 38 -19.02 18.02 -11.93
N ILE A 39 -18.72 17.23 -10.91
CA ILE A 39 -18.32 15.85 -11.05
C ILE A 39 -19.10 14.98 -10.06
N ASP A 40 -19.62 13.87 -10.54
CA ASP A 40 -20.13 12.81 -9.67
C ASP A 40 -18.92 12.05 -9.10
N HIS A 41 -18.60 12.27 -7.82
CA HIS A 41 -17.45 11.64 -7.18
C HIS A 41 -17.61 10.12 -7.03
N SER A 42 -18.83 9.58 -7.12
CA SER A 42 -19.09 8.14 -7.00
C SER A 42 -18.56 7.34 -8.18
N ILE A 43 -18.28 7.98 -9.33
CA ILE A 43 -17.73 7.29 -10.51
C ILE A 43 -16.38 6.62 -10.23
N PHE A 44 -15.61 7.15 -9.28
CA PHE A 44 -14.27 6.69 -8.94
C PHE A 44 -14.22 5.54 -7.93
N SER A 45 -15.33 5.27 -7.22
CA SER A 45 -15.41 4.15 -6.27
C SER A 45 -16.36 3.08 -6.79
N TRP A 46 -16.05 1.82 -6.49
CA TRP A 46 -16.98 0.71 -6.73
C TRP A 46 -17.83 0.41 -5.49
N THR A 47 -17.57 1.09 -4.38
CA THR A 47 -18.44 1.09 -3.21
C THR A 47 -19.33 2.34 -3.21
N PRO A 48 -20.47 2.34 -2.50
CA PRO A 48 -21.32 3.53 -2.41
C PRO A 48 -20.53 4.75 -1.90
N ALA A 49 -20.62 5.86 -2.62
CA ALA A 49 -20.06 7.16 -2.26
C ALA A 49 -21.06 8.27 -2.58
N ASP A 50 -21.03 9.37 -1.83
CA ASP A 50 -21.95 10.52 -2.06
C ASP A 50 -21.61 11.24 -3.37
N PRO A 51 -22.53 11.27 -4.36
CA PRO A 51 -22.28 11.90 -5.66
C PRO A 51 -22.37 13.44 -5.62
N THR A 52 -22.88 14.03 -4.53
CA THR A 52 -23.24 15.45 -4.46
C THR A 52 -22.17 16.35 -3.83
N TRP A 53 -21.09 15.76 -3.32
CA TRP A 53 -20.01 16.52 -2.70
C TRP A 53 -19.16 17.25 -3.75
N VAL A 54 -18.62 18.43 -3.42
CA VAL A 54 -17.76 19.24 -4.31
C VAL A 54 -16.48 19.60 -3.54
N TYR A 55 -15.31 19.26 -4.09
CA TYR A 55 -14.02 19.50 -3.42
C TYR A 55 -12.93 20.00 -4.36
N ASN A 56 -12.35 21.14 -4.00
CA ASN A 56 -11.23 21.76 -4.71
C ASN A 56 -10.19 22.24 -3.67
N LYS A 57 -9.02 21.61 -3.62
CA LYS A 57 -7.79 22.12 -2.96
C LYS A 57 -6.60 21.99 -3.92
N TRP A 58 -5.45 22.59 -3.61
CA TRP A 58 -4.29 22.68 -4.51
C TRP A 58 -2.94 22.43 -3.79
N PHE A 59 -2.09 21.61 -4.43
CA PHE A 59 -0.64 21.36 -4.30
C PHE A 59 -0.11 20.43 -3.19
N GLY A 60 0.74 19.47 -3.59
CA GLY A 60 1.68 18.73 -2.75
C GLY A 60 3.01 18.53 -3.50
N ALA A 61 4.16 18.65 -2.82
CA ALA A 61 5.49 18.45 -3.38
C ALA A 61 6.20 17.29 -2.64
N GLY A 62 6.92 16.43 -3.37
CA GLY A 62 7.71 15.32 -2.79
C GLY A 62 7.00 13.95 -2.71
N LEU A 63 5.91 13.75 -3.47
CA LEU A 63 5.05 12.56 -3.37
C LEU A 63 5.56 11.31 -4.10
N ASP A 64 6.55 11.43 -5.00
CA ASP A 64 7.02 10.31 -5.82
C ASP A 64 7.60 9.15 -5.00
N SER A 65 8.23 9.44 -3.85
CA SER A 65 8.80 8.41 -2.97
C SER A 65 7.76 7.74 -2.08
N PHE A 66 6.55 8.27 -2.02
CA PHE A 66 5.48 7.80 -1.13
C PHE A 66 4.45 6.94 -1.85
N VAL A 67 4.17 7.26 -3.12
CA VAL A 67 3.11 6.58 -3.86
C VAL A 67 3.54 5.23 -4.43
N PRO A 68 2.63 4.25 -4.54
CA PRO A 68 2.94 2.91 -5.04
C PRO A 68 2.98 2.85 -6.58
N ALA A 69 3.83 3.67 -7.21
CA ALA A 69 3.87 3.84 -8.66
C ALA A 69 4.22 2.55 -9.43
N ARG A 70 5.12 1.72 -8.88
CA ARG A 70 5.54 0.47 -9.52
C ARG A 70 4.50 -0.64 -9.36
N GLU A 71 3.85 -0.69 -8.21
CA GLU A 71 2.74 -1.58 -7.92
C GLU A 71 1.54 -1.24 -8.81
N VAL A 72 1.24 0.05 -8.98
CA VAL A 72 0.23 0.52 -9.94
C VAL A 72 0.60 0.16 -11.39
N SER A 73 1.87 0.36 -11.78
CA SER A 73 2.36 -0.05 -13.11
C SER A 73 2.20 -1.55 -13.34
N PHE A 74 2.41 -2.37 -12.30
CA PHE A 74 2.18 -3.81 -12.35
C PHE A 74 0.70 -4.13 -12.62
N LEU A 75 -0.24 -3.49 -11.92
CA LEU A 75 -1.68 -3.67 -12.17
C LEU A 75 -2.08 -3.24 -13.59
N LYS A 76 -1.54 -2.12 -14.09
CA LYS A 76 -1.81 -1.63 -15.45
C LYS A 76 -1.27 -2.57 -16.53
N LYS A 77 -0.12 -3.21 -16.28
CA LYS A 77 0.49 -4.16 -17.20
C LYS A 77 -0.33 -5.43 -17.33
N TYR A 78 -0.76 -6.02 -16.21
CA TYR A 78 -1.39 -7.34 -16.22
C TYR A 78 -2.91 -7.34 -16.18
N ARG A 79 -3.54 -6.22 -15.79
CA ARG A 79 -4.99 -5.98 -15.86
C ARG A 79 -5.83 -7.12 -15.28
N LEU A 80 -5.48 -7.54 -14.06
CA LEU A 80 -6.23 -8.56 -13.34
C LEU A 80 -7.67 -8.11 -13.10
N GLU A 81 -8.62 -9.01 -13.34
CA GLU A 81 -10.04 -8.69 -13.21
C GLU A 81 -10.52 -8.74 -11.75
N GLY A 82 -11.38 -7.79 -11.40
CA GLY A 82 -12.13 -7.76 -10.14
C GLY A 82 -11.95 -6.48 -9.33
N PRO A 83 -12.84 -6.23 -8.34
CA PRO A 83 -12.75 -5.02 -7.53
C PRO A 83 -11.51 -5.03 -6.64
N ILE A 84 -10.88 -3.86 -6.48
CA ILE A 84 -9.72 -3.68 -5.62
C ILE A 84 -10.13 -3.17 -4.23
N PHE A 85 -9.56 -3.76 -3.19
CA PHE A 85 -9.46 -3.12 -1.88
C PHE A 85 -8.17 -2.31 -1.83
N ASN A 86 -8.24 -1.08 -1.31
CA ASN A 86 -7.06 -0.29 -1.01
C ASN A 86 -7.17 0.32 0.38
N ASP A 87 -6.03 0.55 1.02
CA ASP A 87 -6.02 1.32 2.26
C ASP A 87 -6.36 2.79 2.02
N TYR A 88 -6.77 3.46 3.09
CA TYR A 88 -7.20 4.86 3.09
C TYR A 88 -6.18 5.81 2.48
N VAL A 89 -4.89 5.57 2.65
CA VAL A 89 -3.83 6.56 2.39
C VAL A 89 -3.54 6.71 0.90
N ILE A 90 -3.53 5.61 0.15
CA ILE A 90 -3.16 5.64 -1.28
C ILE A 90 -4.32 5.84 -2.23
N GLY A 91 -5.57 5.88 -1.74
CA GLY A 91 -6.76 5.93 -2.59
C GLY A 91 -6.75 7.09 -3.59
N GLY A 92 -6.29 8.28 -3.19
CA GLY A 92 -6.19 9.44 -4.08
C GLY A 92 -5.24 9.21 -5.26
N TYR A 93 -4.12 8.52 -5.03
CA TYR A 93 -3.16 8.17 -6.10
C TYR A 93 -3.71 7.10 -7.03
N LEU A 94 -4.40 6.09 -6.47
CA LEU A 94 -4.99 5.03 -7.27
C LEU A 94 -6.09 5.56 -8.19
N ILE A 95 -6.91 6.51 -7.71
CA ILE A 95 -7.87 7.21 -8.57
C ILE A 95 -7.14 7.85 -9.76
N TRP A 96 -6.04 8.56 -9.52
CA TRP A 96 -5.32 9.27 -10.57
C TRP A 96 -4.79 8.37 -11.68
N ASP A 97 -4.16 7.26 -11.31
CA ASP A 97 -3.37 6.48 -12.28
C ASP A 97 -4.03 5.17 -12.74
N LEU A 98 -5.04 4.68 -12.00
CA LEU A 98 -5.78 3.46 -12.35
C LEU A 98 -7.19 3.70 -12.88
N TYR A 99 -7.81 4.86 -12.67
CA TYR A 99 -9.13 5.12 -13.24
C TYR A 99 -9.05 5.33 -14.77
N PRO A 100 -9.95 4.74 -15.59
CA PRO A 100 -11.17 4.00 -15.21
C PRO A 100 -11.02 2.49 -15.03
N ASP A 101 -9.85 1.92 -15.31
CA ASP A 101 -9.61 0.46 -15.30
C ASP A 101 -9.85 -0.15 -13.91
N TYR A 102 -9.49 0.57 -12.85
CA TYR A 102 -9.85 0.21 -11.47
C TYR A 102 -10.49 1.38 -10.75
N LYS A 103 -11.52 1.04 -9.96
CA LYS A 103 -12.15 1.94 -9.00
C LYS A 103 -11.62 1.61 -7.61
N ILE A 104 -11.54 2.60 -6.73
CA ILE A 104 -11.02 2.42 -5.37
C ILE A 104 -12.11 2.00 -4.36
N PHE A 105 -11.68 1.47 -3.22
CA PHE A 105 -12.53 1.22 -2.06
C PHE A 105 -12.78 2.50 -1.25
N ILE A 106 -11.71 3.22 -0.88
CA ILE A 106 -11.78 4.43 -0.05
C ILE A 106 -10.57 5.34 -0.32
N ASP A 107 -10.64 6.64 0.01
CA ASP A 107 -9.50 7.57 -0.09
C ASP A 107 -9.54 8.73 0.93
N PRO A 108 -8.43 9.51 1.05
CA PRO A 108 -8.24 10.53 2.09
C PRO A 108 -9.25 11.68 2.13
N ARG A 109 -10.13 11.82 1.13
CA ARG A 109 -11.16 12.86 1.10
C ARG A 109 -12.20 12.71 2.21
N PHE A 110 -12.31 11.52 2.83
CA PHE A 110 -13.25 11.11 3.89
C PHE A 110 -14.74 11.34 3.60
N MET A 111 -15.12 12.59 3.36
CA MET A 111 -16.49 13.07 3.20
C MET A 111 -17.34 12.23 2.24
N PRO A 112 -16.87 11.84 1.04
CA PRO A 112 -17.65 10.98 0.16
C PRO A 112 -18.04 9.62 0.75
N PHE A 113 -17.26 9.11 1.71
CA PHE A 113 -17.40 7.78 2.30
C PHE A 113 -17.99 7.81 3.72
N SER A 114 -18.07 8.99 4.33
CA SER A 114 -18.43 9.19 5.75
C SER A 114 -19.77 8.56 6.14
N LYS A 115 -20.78 8.63 5.25
CA LYS A 115 -22.12 8.03 5.42
C LYS A 115 -22.26 6.64 4.80
N GLN A 116 -21.17 6.09 4.29
CA GLN A 116 -21.14 4.85 3.50
C GLN A 116 -20.13 3.87 4.11
N VAL A 117 -19.05 3.54 3.39
CA VAL A 117 -18.10 2.49 3.79
C VAL A 117 -17.11 2.89 4.88
N ALA A 118 -17.02 4.16 5.27
CA ALA A 118 -15.97 4.61 6.21
C ALA A 118 -16.06 3.92 7.58
N ALA A 119 -17.27 3.77 8.14
CA ALA A 119 -17.44 3.12 9.44
C ALA A 119 -17.02 1.64 9.40
N ASP A 120 -17.42 0.94 8.33
CA ASP A 120 -17.04 -0.45 8.08
C ASP A 120 -15.53 -0.61 7.88
N TYR A 121 -14.90 0.29 7.13
CA TYR A 121 -13.46 0.31 6.91
C TYR A 121 -12.71 0.43 8.24
N TRP A 122 -13.06 1.42 9.07
CA TRP A 122 -12.35 1.63 10.34
C TRP A 122 -12.62 0.55 11.38
N ALA A 123 -13.83 -0.04 11.38
CA ALA A 123 -14.11 -1.21 12.21
C ALA A 123 -13.27 -2.43 11.78
N PHE A 124 -13.02 -2.57 10.48
CA PHE A 124 -12.22 -3.65 9.91
C PHE A 124 -10.72 -3.46 10.14
N THR A 125 -10.16 -2.27 9.85
CA THR A 125 -8.71 -2.02 9.94
C THR A 125 -8.24 -1.55 11.31
N GLY A 126 -9.15 -1.15 12.20
CA GLY A 126 -8.81 -0.66 13.55
C GLY A 126 -8.47 -1.77 14.56
N ASN A 127 -8.62 -3.05 14.18
CA ASN A 127 -8.30 -4.21 15.01
C ASN A 127 -7.53 -5.24 14.17
N PRO A 128 -6.74 -6.15 14.79
CA PRO A 128 -6.13 -7.26 14.07
C PRO A 128 -7.18 -8.07 13.29
N VAL A 129 -6.94 -8.25 12.00
CA VAL A 129 -7.87 -8.93 11.11
C VAL A 129 -7.67 -10.44 11.21
N THR A 130 -8.75 -11.17 11.49
CA THR A 130 -8.79 -12.63 11.58
C THR A 130 -9.39 -13.22 10.30
N SER A 131 -9.26 -14.53 10.12
CA SER A 131 -9.93 -15.25 9.02
C SER A 131 -11.43 -14.99 8.96
N GLU A 132 -12.10 -14.97 10.11
CA GLU A 132 -13.55 -14.76 10.18
C GLU A 132 -13.93 -13.32 9.83
N THR A 133 -13.21 -12.33 10.38
CA THR A 133 -13.52 -10.92 10.12
C THR A 133 -13.24 -10.57 8.66
N LEU A 134 -12.13 -11.08 8.08
CA LEU A 134 -11.82 -10.91 6.66
C LEU A 134 -12.85 -11.57 5.75
N GLN A 135 -13.26 -12.81 6.04
CA GLN A 135 -14.30 -13.49 5.24
C GLN A 135 -15.63 -12.75 5.29
N ARG A 136 -16.05 -12.28 6.48
CA ARG A 136 -17.29 -11.49 6.64
C ARG A 136 -17.20 -10.16 5.89
N PHE A 137 -16.08 -9.45 6.01
CA PHE A 137 -15.86 -8.19 5.32
C PHE A 137 -15.82 -8.37 3.80
N ASN A 138 -15.09 -9.38 3.30
CA ASN A 138 -15.02 -9.70 1.88
C ASN A 138 -16.34 -10.25 1.30
N LYS A 139 -17.19 -10.88 2.13
CA LYS A 139 -18.55 -11.25 1.72
C LYS A 139 -19.44 -10.01 1.49
N LYS A 140 -19.31 -8.99 2.33
CA LYS A 140 -20.02 -7.71 2.18
C LYS A 140 -19.46 -6.89 1.02
N TYR A 141 -18.14 -6.89 0.86
CA TYR A 141 -17.40 -6.16 -0.16
C TYR A 141 -16.55 -7.15 -0.99
N PRO A 142 -17.03 -7.65 -2.14
CA PRO A 142 -16.43 -8.78 -2.85
C PRO A 142 -15.19 -8.41 -3.69
N PHE A 143 -14.23 -7.71 -3.10
CA PHE A 143 -12.93 -7.42 -3.71
C PHE A 143 -12.13 -8.70 -3.94
N LYS A 144 -11.31 -8.71 -4.99
CA LYS A 144 -10.48 -9.86 -5.40
C LYS A 144 -8.99 -9.57 -5.37
N ILE A 145 -8.64 -8.29 -5.34
CA ILE A 145 -7.28 -7.78 -5.31
C ILE A 145 -7.22 -6.81 -4.13
N ALA A 146 -6.14 -6.82 -3.36
CA ALA A 146 -5.88 -5.84 -2.32
C ALA A 146 -4.52 -5.17 -2.60
N ILE A 147 -4.49 -3.84 -2.70
CA ILE A 147 -3.26 -3.05 -2.77
C ILE A 147 -3.13 -2.25 -1.48
N ILE A 148 -2.12 -2.56 -0.67
CA ILE A 148 -2.01 -2.07 0.70
C ILE A 148 -0.63 -1.44 0.88
N HIS A 149 -0.61 -0.17 1.27
CA HIS A 149 0.58 0.61 1.56
C HIS A 149 1.29 0.10 2.81
N TYR A 150 2.61 0.23 2.87
CA TYR A 150 3.41 -0.23 4.01
C TYR A 150 3.15 0.51 5.34
N ARG A 151 2.37 1.59 5.31
CA ARG A 151 1.84 2.19 6.55
C ARG A 151 0.87 1.26 7.26
N GLU A 152 0.24 0.37 6.52
CA GLU A 152 -0.66 -0.68 7.01
C GLU A 152 0.02 -2.05 6.91
N LEU A 153 1.35 -2.13 7.15
CA LEU A 153 2.11 -3.40 7.17
C LEU A 153 1.44 -4.51 8.00
N PRO A 154 0.90 -4.25 9.21
CA PRO A 154 0.17 -5.25 9.96
C PRO A 154 -1.02 -5.83 9.19
N LEU A 155 -1.77 -5.01 8.46
CA LEU A 155 -2.92 -5.44 7.67
C LEU A 155 -2.50 -6.38 6.51
N ILE A 156 -1.34 -6.14 5.90
CA ILE A 156 -0.77 -7.04 4.87
C ILE A 156 -0.58 -8.45 5.46
N PHE A 157 0.05 -8.55 6.63
CA PHE A 157 0.28 -9.83 7.29
C PHE A 157 -1.01 -10.47 7.82
N ASP A 158 -1.99 -9.68 8.25
CA ASP A 158 -3.29 -10.20 8.63
C ASP A 158 -3.98 -10.88 7.44
N PHE A 159 -3.96 -10.26 6.26
CA PHE A 159 -4.48 -10.89 5.03
C PHE A 159 -3.76 -12.21 4.71
N LEU A 160 -2.43 -12.23 4.79
CA LEU A 160 -1.63 -13.43 4.48
C LEU A 160 -1.87 -14.58 5.47
N ARG A 161 -2.13 -14.27 6.75
CA ARG A 161 -2.40 -15.26 7.80
C ARG A 161 -3.86 -15.72 7.83
N ALA A 162 -4.78 -14.90 7.30
CA ALA A 162 -6.22 -15.14 7.35
C ALA A 162 -6.67 -16.30 6.43
N GLY A 163 -6.57 -17.54 6.94
CA GLY A 163 -7.25 -18.71 6.40
C GLY A 163 -6.73 -19.20 5.05
N GLY A 164 -5.59 -18.68 4.58
CA GLY A 164 -5.00 -19.09 3.32
C GLY A 164 -5.84 -18.69 2.09
N GLU A 165 -6.77 -17.74 2.20
CA GLU A 165 -7.57 -17.27 1.08
C GLU A 165 -6.86 -16.22 0.22
N TRP A 166 -5.87 -15.53 0.79
CA TRP A 166 -5.11 -14.47 0.13
C TRP A 166 -3.65 -14.87 -0.06
N ARG A 167 -3.05 -14.40 -1.16
CA ARG A 167 -1.63 -14.63 -1.47
C ARG A 167 -0.97 -13.32 -1.89
N LEU A 168 0.27 -13.12 -1.47
CA LEU A 168 1.11 -12.04 -1.98
C LEU A 168 1.38 -12.30 -3.46
N LEU A 169 1.02 -11.35 -4.32
CA LEU A 169 1.24 -11.44 -5.76
C LEU A 169 2.47 -10.63 -6.19
N TYR A 170 2.58 -9.41 -5.69
CA TYR A 170 3.63 -8.48 -6.04
C TYR A 170 3.85 -7.47 -4.92
N PHE A 171 5.05 -6.93 -4.82
CA PHE A 171 5.34 -5.80 -3.94
C PHE A 171 6.57 -5.06 -4.45
N GLU A 172 6.64 -3.78 -4.13
CA GLU A 172 7.77 -2.92 -4.44
C GLU A 172 8.12 -2.03 -3.24
N GLN A 173 8.38 -0.74 -3.43
CA GLN A 173 8.93 0.13 -2.39
C GLN A 173 7.88 0.65 -1.40
N ASN A 174 6.60 0.68 -1.79
CA ASN A 174 5.58 1.41 -1.01
C ASN A 174 4.33 0.58 -0.68
N ALA A 175 4.04 -0.47 -1.46
CA ALA A 175 2.85 -1.30 -1.22
C ALA A 175 3.06 -2.76 -1.60
N ALA A 176 2.17 -3.60 -1.07
CA ALA A 176 1.99 -4.98 -1.50
C ALA A 176 0.65 -5.13 -2.23
N ILE A 177 0.65 -5.96 -3.27
CA ILE A 177 -0.53 -6.44 -3.97
C ILE A 177 -0.77 -7.88 -3.56
N LEU A 178 -1.93 -8.12 -2.98
CA LEU A 178 -2.43 -9.44 -2.63
C LEU A 178 -3.62 -9.80 -3.53
N ILE A 179 -3.80 -11.08 -3.76
CA ILE A 179 -4.92 -11.61 -4.54
C ILE A 179 -5.66 -12.69 -3.78
N HIS A 180 -6.96 -12.74 -4.02
CA HIS A 180 -7.81 -13.82 -3.54
C HIS A 180 -7.55 -15.09 -4.35
N LYS A 181 -7.61 -16.26 -3.70
CA LYS A 181 -7.32 -17.57 -4.31
C LYS A 181 -8.16 -17.86 -5.56
N SER A 182 -9.34 -17.25 -5.66
CA SER A 182 -10.23 -17.40 -6.84
C SER A 182 -9.63 -16.84 -8.13
N LEU A 183 -8.62 -15.97 -8.04
CA LEU A 183 -7.91 -15.46 -9.21
C LEU A 183 -6.70 -16.32 -9.60
N LEU A 184 -6.26 -17.30 -8.79
CA LEU A 184 -5.02 -18.04 -9.05
C LEU A 184 -5.01 -18.74 -10.42
N SER A 185 -6.15 -19.23 -10.89
CA SER A 185 -6.27 -19.88 -12.19
C SER A 185 -6.35 -18.93 -13.38
N THR A 186 -6.56 -17.63 -13.14
CA THR A 186 -6.67 -16.59 -14.18
C THR A 186 -5.42 -15.71 -14.28
N ILE A 187 -4.42 -15.94 -13.43
CA ILE A 187 -3.14 -15.23 -13.45
C ILE A 187 -2.39 -15.57 -14.75
N PRO A 188 -1.94 -14.56 -15.52
CA PRO A 188 -1.04 -14.78 -16.64
C PRO A 188 0.26 -15.47 -16.18
N PRO A 189 0.72 -16.57 -16.84
CA PRO A 189 1.92 -17.30 -16.43
C PRO A 189 3.17 -16.43 -16.31
N GLU A 190 3.23 -15.33 -17.05
CA GLU A 190 4.33 -14.35 -17.01
C GLU A 190 4.50 -13.73 -15.62
N ILE A 191 3.41 -13.61 -14.84
CA ILE A 191 3.48 -13.06 -13.48
C ILE A 191 4.33 -13.95 -12.57
N SER A 192 4.29 -15.27 -12.73
CA SER A 192 5.10 -16.21 -11.94
C SER A 192 6.61 -16.06 -12.20
N SER A 193 7.00 -15.44 -13.32
CA SER A 193 8.40 -15.14 -13.66
C SER A 193 8.88 -13.77 -13.17
N VAL A 194 7.99 -12.97 -12.58
CA VAL A 194 8.36 -11.67 -12.04
C VAL A 194 9.32 -11.88 -10.87
N ASP A 195 10.52 -11.32 -10.99
CA ASP A 195 11.50 -11.33 -9.92
C ASP A 195 10.91 -10.65 -8.69
N LEU A 196 10.80 -11.40 -7.59
CA LEU A 196 10.42 -10.92 -6.26
C LEU A 196 11.61 -10.89 -5.29
N GLY A 197 12.83 -11.10 -5.79
CA GLY A 197 14.04 -11.18 -5.00
C GLY A 197 14.48 -9.84 -4.39
N PRO A 198 15.21 -9.87 -3.26
CA PRO A 198 15.64 -8.68 -2.53
C PRO A 198 16.68 -7.84 -3.29
N SER A 199 17.39 -8.43 -4.27
CA SER A 199 18.38 -7.74 -5.10
C SER A 199 17.82 -6.55 -5.89
N ARG A 200 16.50 -6.51 -6.14
CA ARG A 200 15.84 -5.38 -6.82
C ARG A 200 15.99 -4.05 -6.05
N PHE A 201 16.24 -4.14 -4.73
CA PHE A 201 16.38 -2.99 -3.84
C PHE A 201 17.84 -2.51 -3.66
N GLN A 202 18.83 -3.09 -4.36
CA GLN A 202 20.27 -2.79 -4.19
C GLN A 202 20.65 -1.31 -4.29
N LYS A 203 19.87 -0.50 -5.02
CA LYS A 203 20.12 0.94 -5.22
C LYS A 203 19.29 1.84 -4.30
N VAL A 204 18.40 1.29 -3.49
CA VAL A 204 17.51 2.06 -2.61
C VAL A 204 18.32 2.64 -1.46
N ARG A 205 18.11 3.93 -1.18
CA ARG A 205 18.79 4.69 -0.12
C ARG A 205 17.83 5.28 0.91
N ASN A 206 16.53 5.08 0.73
CA ASN A 206 15.54 5.51 1.71
C ASN A 206 15.48 4.47 2.84
N PRO A 207 15.81 4.82 4.09
CA PRO A 207 15.81 3.88 5.20
C PRO A 207 14.41 3.33 5.50
N GLU A 208 13.36 4.14 5.38
CA GLU A 208 11.97 3.71 5.65
C GLU A 208 11.52 2.64 4.64
N VAL A 209 11.82 2.84 3.35
CA VAL A 209 11.56 1.84 2.31
C VAL A 209 12.29 0.53 2.61
N LEU A 210 13.59 0.60 2.94
CA LEU A 210 14.39 -0.60 3.23
C LEU A 210 13.91 -1.34 4.49
N LEU A 211 13.46 -0.62 5.52
CA LEU A 211 12.87 -1.23 6.72
C LEU A 211 11.55 -1.93 6.39
N ASN A 212 10.67 -1.28 5.63
CA ASN A 212 9.37 -1.86 5.28
C ASN A 212 9.52 -3.14 4.46
N VAL A 213 10.39 -3.12 3.43
CA VAL A 213 10.64 -4.32 2.64
C VAL A 213 11.43 -5.37 3.43
N PHE A 214 12.33 -4.96 4.33
CA PHE A 214 12.99 -5.89 5.26
C PHE A 214 11.96 -6.66 6.09
N THR A 215 10.99 -5.97 6.70
CA THR A 215 9.92 -6.59 7.47
C THR A 215 9.14 -7.59 6.62
N LEU A 216 8.85 -7.27 5.35
CA LEU A 216 8.21 -8.21 4.44
C LEU A 216 9.09 -9.43 4.16
N TYR A 217 10.35 -9.24 3.77
CA TYR A 217 11.27 -10.32 3.44
C TYR A 217 11.56 -11.23 4.63
N VAL A 218 11.90 -10.68 5.80
CA VAL A 218 12.29 -11.49 6.97
C VAL A 218 11.16 -12.38 7.47
N ASN A 219 9.90 -11.97 7.28
CA ASN A 219 8.72 -12.77 7.63
C ASN A 219 8.34 -13.81 6.56
N LEU A 220 8.84 -13.69 5.33
CA LEU A 220 8.62 -14.65 4.24
C LEU A 220 9.77 -15.65 4.12
N ASP A 221 11.00 -15.15 4.16
CA ASP A 221 12.26 -15.90 4.11
C ASP A 221 13.36 -15.11 4.84
N PRO A 222 13.83 -15.58 6.00
CA PRO A 222 14.88 -14.91 6.77
C PRO A 222 16.17 -14.67 5.96
N ASN A 223 16.51 -15.55 5.01
CA ASN A 223 17.68 -15.39 4.16
C ASN A 223 17.54 -14.19 3.22
N ALA A 224 16.34 -13.98 2.65
CA ALA A 224 16.05 -12.79 1.87
C ALA A 224 16.09 -11.51 2.75
N GLY A 225 15.67 -11.63 4.02
CA GLY A 225 15.83 -10.57 5.02
C GLY A 225 17.29 -10.15 5.22
N ARG A 226 18.22 -11.12 5.26
CA ARG A 226 19.67 -10.88 5.35
C ARG A 226 20.21 -10.03 4.18
N VAL A 227 19.70 -10.27 2.97
CA VAL A 227 20.11 -9.48 1.79
C VAL A 227 19.68 -8.02 1.94
N ILE A 228 18.47 -7.75 2.44
CA ILE A 228 18.02 -6.38 2.70
C ILE A 228 18.82 -5.74 3.85
N TYR A 229 19.14 -6.50 4.89
CA TYR A 229 20.03 -6.05 5.96
C TYR A 229 21.38 -5.56 5.41
N ASP A 230 22.01 -6.34 4.53
CA ASP A 230 23.29 -5.96 3.91
C ASP A 230 23.16 -4.71 3.03
N ILE A 231 22.05 -4.61 2.27
CA ILE A 231 21.73 -3.41 1.49
C ILE A 231 21.55 -2.21 2.40
N TYR A 232 20.83 -2.32 3.52
CA TYR A 232 20.62 -1.26 4.50
C TYR A 232 21.95 -0.81 5.11
N LYS A 233 22.76 -1.76 5.59
CA LYS A 233 24.08 -1.51 6.17
C LYS A 233 25.00 -0.77 5.21
N LYS A 234 24.97 -1.14 3.93
CA LYS A 234 25.80 -0.54 2.87
C LYS A 234 25.29 0.83 2.41
N ASN A 235 23.99 0.98 2.19
CA ASN A 235 23.44 2.14 1.49
C ASN A 235 23.07 3.31 2.41
N ILE A 236 22.77 3.05 3.68
CA ILE A 236 22.41 4.08 4.64
C ILE A 236 23.67 4.70 5.25
N SER A 237 23.74 6.03 5.26
CA SER A 237 24.91 6.76 5.79
C SER A 237 25.16 6.48 7.27
N ASP A 238 26.42 6.39 7.69
CA ASP A 238 26.79 6.27 9.11
C ASP A 238 26.42 7.51 9.93
N CYS A 239 26.16 8.65 9.29
CA CYS A 239 25.63 9.85 9.94
C CYS A 239 24.13 9.77 10.23
N TYR A 240 23.42 8.76 9.70
CA TYR A 240 22.00 8.57 10.00
C TYR A 240 21.86 8.04 11.44
N LYS A 241 21.35 8.90 12.33
CA LYS A 241 21.33 8.68 13.79
C LYS A 241 20.76 7.32 14.20
N LEU A 242 19.71 6.85 13.52
CA LEU A 242 19.01 5.61 13.85
C LEU A 242 19.65 4.35 13.23
N LYS A 243 20.70 4.49 12.40
CA LYS A 243 21.28 3.35 11.65
C LYS A 243 21.70 2.21 12.58
N LYS A 244 22.37 2.52 13.68
CA LYS A 244 22.88 1.52 14.62
C LYS A 244 21.74 0.74 15.27
N ASP A 245 20.73 1.45 15.76
CA ASP A 245 19.58 0.84 16.43
C ASP A 245 18.77 -0.01 15.44
N HIS A 246 18.54 0.50 14.23
CA HIS A 246 17.86 -0.25 13.18
C HIS A 246 18.61 -1.55 12.81
N LEU A 247 19.94 -1.50 12.62
CA LEU A 247 20.73 -2.69 12.33
C LEU A 247 20.67 -3.70 13.49
N GLN A 248 20.63 -3.24 14.74
CA GLN A 248 20.47 -4.14 15.87
C GLN A 248 19.10 -4.84 15.85
N THR A 249 18.01 -4.07 15.69
CA THR A 249 16.65 -4.62 15.58
C THR A 249 16.53 -5.61 14.42
N MET A 250 17.06 -5.27 13.24
CA MET A 250 17.01 -6.16 12.08
C MET A 250 17.75 -7.48 12.33
N GLU A 251 18.92 -7.46 12.99
CA GLU A 251 19.64 -8.70 13.33
C GLU A 251 18.86 -9.53 14.37
N ASP A 252 18.20 -8.89 15.33
CA ASP A 252 17.35 -9.56 16.31
C ASP A 252 16.14 -10.24 15.63
N ASP A 253 15.47 -9.54 14.73
CA ASP A 253 14.35 -10.06 13.95
C ASP A 253 14.76 -11.24 13.06
N ILE A 254 15.92 -11.14 12.37
CA ILE A 254 16.46 -12.24 11.56
C ILE A 254 16.70 -13.47 12.43
N ARG A 255 17.41 -13.30 13.56
CA ARG A 255 17.73 -14.43 14.46
C ARG A 255 16.47 -15.08 15.01
N GLN A 256 15.48 -14.27 15.39
CA GLN A 256 14.20 -14.80 15.84
C GLN A 256 13.52 -15.62 14.74
N LYS A 257 13.49 -15.13 13.50
CA LYS A 257 12.81 -15.82 12.39
C LYS A 257 13.56 -17.06 11.91
N GLU A 258 14.90 -17.04 11.91
CA GLU A 258 15.73 -18.22 11.64
C GLU A 258 15.46 -19.32 12.69
N HIS A 259 15.37 -18.94 13.96
CA HIS A 259 15.01 -19.86 15.03
C HIS A 259 13.59 -20.42 14.86
N GLU A 260 12.59 -19.56 14.57
CA GLU A 260 11.22 -20.01 14.29
C GLU A 260 11.15 -21.02 13.13
N LEU A 261 11.88 -20.76 12.05
CA LEU A 261 11.95 -21.65 10.89
C LEU A 261 12.59 -23.00 11.23
N GLN A 262 13.66 -23.01 12.03
CA GLN A 262 14.30 -24.25 12.49
C GLN A 262 13.34 -25.12 13.32
N PHE A 263 12.55 -24.51 14.21
CA PHE A 263 11.53 -25.23 14.98
C PHE A 263 10.46 -25.87 14.09
N MET A 264 9.99 -25.13 13.08
CA MET A 264 9.02 -25.64 12.10
C MET A 264 9.59 -26.81 11.28
N ILE A 265 10.84 -26.71 10.82
CA ILE A 265 11.53 -27.79 10.08
C ILE A 265 11.68 -29.04 10.95
N ASN A 266 11.97 -28.86 12.24
CA ASN A 266 12.17 -29.95 13.20
C ASN A 266 10.85 -30.53 13.75
N GLY A 267 9.68 -30.05 13.31
CA GLY A 267 8.37 -30.54 13.74
C GLY A 267 8.01 -30.21 15.19
N GLN A 268 8.63 -29.19 15.78
CA GLN A 268 8.39 -28.79 17.18
C GLN A 268 7.46 -27.57 17.24
N THR A 269 6.50 -27.58 18.18
CA THR A 269 5.65 -26.41 18.47
C THR A 269 6.45 -25.32 19.16
N LEU A 270 6.39 -24.09 18.64
CA LEU A 270 6.99 -22.91 19.27
C LEU A 270 6.47 -22.74 20.72
N PRO A 271 7.35 -22.49 21.71
CA PRO A 271 6.89 -22.10 23.04
C PRO A 271 6.10 -20.79 22.94
N ALA A 272 4.97 -20.70 23.64
CA ALA A 272 4.18 -19.47 23.70
C ALA A 272 5.04 -18.37 24.35
N ASN A 273 5.38 -17.33 23.60
CA ASN A 273 6.05 -16.14 24.14
C ASN A 273 5.12 -15.46 25.17
N ARG A 274 5.67 -15.20 26.36
CA ARG A 274 5.05 -14.37 27.40
C ARG A 274 5.17 -12.89 27.05
#